data_AF-A0A939HWK6-F1
#
_entry.id   AF-A0A939HWK6-F1
#
_cell.length_a   1.000
_cell.length_b   1.000
_cell.length_c   1.000
_cell.angle_alpha   90.00
_cell.angle_beta   90.00
_cell.angle_gamma   90.00
#
_symmetry.space_group_name_H-M   'P 1'
#
loop_
_entity.id
_entity.type
_entity.pdbx_description
1 polymer ?
#
loop_
_entity_poly.entity_id
_entity_poly.type
_entity_poly.pdbx_seq_one_letter_code
_entity_poly.pdbx_strand_id
1 'polypeptide(L)'
;MSKELVELMRQANALTPDEQLQLIAHLVESIGHCQIEAKPRRDVMEFMGIAPNMLGGMDAQEYVNRMRRGEFPELEIKPRKEK
;
A
#
# COMPACT_ATOMS: atom_id res chain seq x y z
N MET A 1 9.71 -4.09 27.66
CA MET A 1 10.57 -5.08 26.97
C MET A 1 10.36 -6.43 27.65
N SER A 2 10.18 -7.52 26.90
CA SER A 2 10.09 -8.85 27.52
C SER A 2 11.43 -9.21 28.18
N LYS A 3 11.41 -10.03 29.23
CA LYS A 3 12.64 -10.46 29.91
C LYS A 3 13.58 -11.23 28.97
N GLU A 4 13.01 -12.03 28.08
CA GLU A 4 13.73 -12.82 27.08
C GLU A 4 14.47 -11.92 26.08
N LEU A 5 13.85 -10.83 25.63
CA LEU A 5 14.47 -9.90 24.70
C LEU A 5 15.69 -9.19 25.31
N VAL A 6 15.61 -8.83 26.60
CA VAL A 6 16.72 -8.18 27.32
C VAL A 6 17.92 -9.13 27.47
N GLU A 7 17.66 -10.40 27.77
CA GLU A 7 18.71 -11.44 27.82
C GLU A 7 19.37 -11.66 26.44
N LEU A 8 18.57 -11.73 25.36
CA LEU A 8 19.10 -11.85 24.00
C LEU A 8 19.95 -10.65 23.59
N MET A 9 19.54 -9.43 23.93
CA MET A 9 20.35 -8.23 23.68
C MET A 9 21.68 -8.27 24.42
N ARG A 10 21.68 -8.77 25.67
CA ARG A 10 22.93 -8.95 26.44
C ARG A 10 23.85 -9.97 25.78
N GLN A 11 23.31 -11.08 25.29
CA GLN A 11 24.08 -12.12 24.59
C GLN A 11 24.60 -11.61 23.25
N ALA A 12 23.80 -10.89 22.48
CA ALA A 12 24.21 -10.30 21.19
C ALA A 12 25.35 -9.28 21.37
N ASN A 13 25.32 -8.48 22.43
CA ASN A 13 26.39 -7.52 22.74
C ASN A 13 27.71 -8.18 23.17
N ALA A 14 27.69 -9.45 23.59
CA ALA A 14 28.89 -10.21 23.95
C ALA A 14 29.58 -10.84 22.72
N LEU A 15 28.90 -10.88 21.57
CA LEU A 15 29.45 -11.37 20.31
C LEU A 15 30.44 -10.37 19.70
N THR A 16 31.35 -10.88 18.88
CA THR A 16 32.22 -10.04 18.05
C THR A 16 31.40 -9.29 16.98
N PRO A 17 31.91 -8.17 16.42
CA PRO A 17 31.19 -7.43 15.38
C PRO A 17 30.79 -8.29 14.17
N ASP A 18 31.64 -9.23 13.75
CA ASP A 18 31.36 -10.13 12.63
C ASP A 18 30.21 -11.10 12.94
N GLU A 19 30.19 -11.65 14.15
CA GLU A 19 29.11 -12.54 14.61
C GLU A 19 27.79 -11.77 14.81
N GLN A 20 27.85 -10.51 15.23
CA GLN A 20 26.66 -9.65 15.30
C GLN A 20 26.06 -9.43 13.90
N LEU A 21 26.89 -9.21 12.88
CA LEU A 21 26.43 -9.08 11.50
C LEU A 21 25.82 -10.37 10.97
N GLN A 22 26.40 -11.53 11.30
CA GLN A 22 25.82 -12.83 10.95
C GLN A 22 24.47 -13.05 11.63
N LEU A 23 24.35 -12.68 12.91
CA LEU A 23 23.09 -12.76 13.65
C LEU A 23 22.02 -11.86 13.02
N ILE A 24 22.38 -10.62 12.63
CA ILE A 24 21.45 -9.72 11.93
C ILE A 24 21.00 -10.34 10.61
N ALA A 25 21.92 -10.88 9.80
CA ALA A 25 21.58 -11.52 8.53
C ALA A 25 20.61 -12.70 8.73
N HIS A 26 20.88 -13.56 9.71
CA HIS A 26 20.00 -14.69 10.05
C HIS A 26 18.62 -14.23 10.50
N LEU A 27 18.54 -13.20 11.34
CA LEU A 27 17.26 -12.64 11.79
C LEU A 27 16.48 -12.03 10.63
N VAL A 28 17.14 -11.27 9.75
CA VAL A 28 16.51 -10.69 8.56
C VAL A 28 15.99 -11.78 7.62
N GLU A 29 16.74 -12.85 7.40
CA GLU A 29 16.30 -13.99 6.60
C GLU A 29 15.09 -14.68 7.24
N SER A 30 15.15 -14.95 8.55
CA SER A 30 14.04 -15.58 9.30
C SER A 30 12.74 -14.75 9.25
N ILE A 31 12.86 -13.42 9.34
CA ILE A 31 11.73 -12.49 9.30
C ILE A 31 11.26 -12.27 7.85
N GLY A 32 12.16 -12.31 6.87
CA GLY A 32 11.80 -12.23 5.45
C GLY A 32 10.90 -13.40 5.00
N HIS A 33 11.03 -14.56 5.65
CA HIS A 33 10.14 -15.70 5.47
C HIS A 33 8.84 -15.60 6.27
N CYS A 34 8.77 -14.77 7.31
CA CYS A 34 7.49 -14.33 7.84
C CYS A 34 6.86 -13.47 6.76
N GLN A 35 6.01 -14.09 5.95
CA GLN A 35 5.12 -13.43 5.02
C GLN A 35 4.44 -12.29 5.77
N ILE A 36 5.00 -11.09 5.65
CA ILE A 36 4.22 -9.87 5.75
C ILE A 36 3.25 -10.07 4.62
N GLU A 37 2.06 -10.59 4.96
CA GLU A 37 0.90 -10.67 4.10
C GLU A 37 0.72 -9.27 3.56
N ALA A 38 1.37 -9.00 2.42
CA ALA A 38 1.30 -7.75 1.74
C ALA A 38 -0.18 -7.66 1.40
N LYS A 39 -0.91 -6.85 2.17
CA LYS A 39 -2.35 -6.72 2.07
C LYS A 39 -2.69 -6.78 0.58
N PRO A 40 -3.50 -7.77 0.14
CA PRO A 40 -3.70 -8.01 -1.27
C PRO A 40 -4.03 -6.67 -1.91
N ARG A 41 -3.31 -6.35 -3.00
CA ARG A 41 -3.63 -5.17 -3.81
C ARG A 41 -5.13 -5.29 -4.09
N ARG A 42 -5.92 -4.38 -3.50
CA ARG A 42 -7.38 -4.42 -3.52
C ARG A 42 -7.85 -4.77 -4.93
N ASP A 43 -8.79 -5.71 -5.02
CA ASP A 43 -9.32 -6.09 -6.31
C ASP A 43 -10.03 -4.87 -6.91
N VAL A 44 -9.70 -4.51 -8.15
CA VAL A 44 -10.36 -3.39 -8.83
C VAL A 44 -11.86 -3.67 -8.97
N MET A 45 -12.26 -4.94 -8.99
CA MET A 45 -13.66 -5.34 -8.96
C MET A 45 -14.37 -5.01 -7.64
N GLU A 46 -13.67 -4.68 -6.55
CA GLU A 46 -14.28 -4.12 -5.33
C GLU A 46 -15.03 -2.80 -5.63
N PHE A 47 -14.67 -2.09 -6.70
CA PHE A 47 -15.37 -0.89 -7.14
C PHE A 47 -16.58 -1.17 -8.05
N MET A 48 -16.79 -2.42 -8.47
CA MET A 48 -17.94 -2.80 -9.30
C MET A 48 -19.23 -2.67 -8.47
N GLY A 49 -20.20 -1.89 -8.95
CA GLY A 49 -21.46 -1.66 -8.25
C GLY A 49 -21.40 -0.60 -7.14
N ILE A 50 -20.28 0.12 -6.96
CA ILE A 50 -20.19 1.30 -6.08
C ILE A 50 -20.99 2.50 -6.62
N ALA A 51 -21.33 2.49 -7.92
CA ALA A 51 -22.08 3.57 -8.53
C ALA A 51 -23.51 3.19 -9.00
N PRO A 52 -24.43 2.74 -8.13
CA PRO A 52 -25.85 2.84 -8.46
C PRO A 52 -26.31 4.31 -8.38
N ASN A 53 -25.69 5.11 -7.49
CA ASN A 53 -26.20 6.44 -7.12
C ASN A 53 -25.18 7.59 -7.25
N MET A 54 -23.91 7.33 -7.62
CA MET A 54 -22.94 8.43 -7.79
C MET A 54 -23.17 9.25 -9.05
N LEU A 55 -23.71 8.64 -10.10
CA LEU A 55 -24.06 9.31 -11.36
C LEU A 55 -25.57 9.64 -11.44
N GLY A 56 -26.30 9.54 -10.32
CA GLY A 56 -27.75 9.80 -10.28
C GLY A 56 -28.58 8.88 -11.18
N GLY A 57 -28.12 7.65 -11.42
CA GLY A 57 -28.75 6.71 -12.37
C GLY A 57 -28.36 6.94 -13.84
N MET A 58 -27.43 7.85 -14.14
CA MET A 58 -26.86 8.01 -15.47
C MET A 58 -25.90 6.86 -15.79
N ASP A 59 -26.00 6.32 -17.00
CA ASP A 59 -25.06 5.34 -17.52
C ASP A 59 -23.62 5.88 -17.52
N ALA A 60 -22.65 5.04 -17.20
CA ALA A 60 -21.25 5.44 -17.05
C ALA A 60 -20.66 5.97 -18.37
N GLN A 61 -21.06 5.40 -19.52
CA GLN A 61 -20.62 5.86 -20.82
C GLN A 61 -21.27 7.21 -21.18
N GLU A 62 -22.55 7.38 -20.84
CA GLU A 62 -23.25 8.65 -21.04
C GLU A 62 -22.60 9.80 -20.25
N TYR A 63 -22.21 9.54 -19.00
CA TYR A 63 -21.46 10.53 -18.19
C TYR A 63 -20.14 10.94 -18.86
N VAL A 64 -19.35 9.98 -19.35
CA VAL A 64 -18.08 10.25 -20.06
C VAL A 64 -18.33 11.03 -21.36
N ASN A 65 -19.41 10.74 -22.08
CA ASN A 65 -19.76 11.46 -23.30
C ASN A 65 -20.09 12.93 -23.01
N ARG A 66 -20.88 13.22 -21.98
CA ARG A 66 -21.20 14.59 -21.55
C ARG A 66 -19.98 15.36 -21.06
N MET A 67 -19.08 14.68 -20.35
CA MET A 67 -17.76 15.22 -19.98
C MET A 67 -16.95 15.65 -21.21
N ARG A 68 -16.88 14.84 -22.26
CA ARG A 68 -16.17 15.18 -23.51
C ARG A 68 -16.82 16.32 -24.28
N ARG A 69 -18.15 16.48 -24.18
CA ARG A 69 -18.89 17.60 -24.78
C ARG A 69 -18.74 18.91 -24.00
N GLY A 70 -18.15 18.88 -22.80
CA GLY A 70 -17.96 20.06 -21.96
C GLY A 70 -19.23 20.49 -21.22
N GLU A 71 -20.19 19.58 -21.02
CA GLU A 71 -21.49 19.88 -20.41
C GLU A 71 -21.44 20.03 -18.88
N PHE A 72 -20.27 19.82 -18.27
CA PHE A 72 -20.03 20.01 -16.83
C PHE A 72 -19.09 21.21 -16.62
N PRO A 73 -19.63 22.41 -16.33
CA PRO A 73 -18.86 23.66 -16.25
C PRO A 73 -17.85 23.69 -15.09
N GLU A 74 -18.09 22.89 -14.04
CA GLU A 74 -17.33 22.94 -12.79
C GLU A 74 -16.09 22.03 -12.80
N LEU A 75 -16.00 21.09 -13.74
CA LEU A 75 -14.87 20.18 -13.87
C LEU A 75 -13.81 20.81 -14.78
N GLU A 76 -13.24 21.94 -14.35
CA GLU A 76 -11.96 22.40 -14.88
C GLU A 76 -10.91 21.33 -14.58
N ILE A 77 -10.71 20.40 -15.52
CA ILE A 77 -9.57 19.50 -15.51
C ILE A 77 -8.35 20.38 -15.79
N LYS A 78 -7.77 20.95 -14.73
CA LYS A 78 -6.49 21.65 -14.85
C LYS A 78 -5.51 20.67 -15.48
N PRO A 79 -4.94 20.97 -16.66
CA PRO A 79 -3.92 20.10 -17.22
C PRO A 79 -2.83 19.99 -16.18
N ARG A 80 -2.49 18.74 -15.82
CA ARG A 80 -1.37 18.44 -14.94
C ARG A 80 -0.15 19.12 -15.55
N LYS A 81 0.30 20.22 -14.95
CA LYS A 81 1.50 20.92 -15.39
C LYS A 81 2.66 19.97 -15.14
N GLU A 82 3.20 19.39 -16.21
CA GLU A 82 4.50 18.75 -16.16
C GLU A 82 5.56 19.84 -16.14
N LYS A 83 6.09 20.12 -14.95
CA LYS A 83 7.43 20.65 -14.70
C LYS A 83 7.94 20.13 -13.37
#